data_AF-A0A356E1J0-F1
#
_entry.id   AF-A0A356E1J0-F1
#
_cell.length_a   1.000
_cell.length_b   1.000
_cell.length_c   1.000
_cell.angle_alpha   90.00
_cell.angle_beta   90.00
_cell.angle_gamma   90.00
#
_symmetry.space_group_name_H-M   'P 1'
#
loop_
_entity.id
_entity.type
_entity.pdbx_description
1 polymer ?
#
loop_
_entity_poly.entity_id
_entity_poly.type
_entity_poly.pdbx_seq_one_letter_code
_entity_poly.pdbx_strand_id
1 'polypeptide(L)'
;MKREAVHQWLDLQFGLFIHFGLYSIPGGVWKGEPITRGYSEQILSHGYLPQADYEALTAQFSLPDFDPHHIVATAKRAGMRYLVITTKHHDGFCLFDTATTDYKSTNAACRRDIVKDLSDECRKQGLAFGIYFSWIDWHFSEAMPISSHNSDPIPPSHQRLNIAQLTEL
;
A
#
# COMPACT_ATOMS: atom_id res chain seq x y z
N MET A 1 15.55 10.28 20.08
CA MET A 1 14.48 10.86 19.24
C MET A 1 14.26 12.30 19.67
N LYS A 2 14.41 13.29 18.79
CA LYS A 2 14.40 14.72 19.17
C LYS A 2 12.96 15.13 19.51
N ARG A 3 12.71 15.67 20.71
CA ARG A 3 11.37 16.09 21.21
C ARG A 3 10.58 16.96 20.20
N GLU A 4 11.31 17.74 19.40
CA GLU A 4 10.76 18.58 18.34
C GLU A 4 9.97 17.81 17.26
N ALA A 5 10.49 16.67 16.77
CA ALA A 5 9.80 15.87 15.75
C ALA A 5 8.47 15.28 16.26
N VAL A 6 8.42 14.94 17.56
CA VAL A 6 7.18 14.46 18.19
C VAL A 6 6.15 15.59 18.27
N HIS A 7 6.56 16.81 18.67
CA HIS A 7 5.66 17.96 18.68
C HIS A 7 5.17 18.31 17.27
N GLN A 8 6.07 18.35 16.28
CA GLN A 8 5.70 18.58 14.87
C GLN A 8 4.66 17.56 14.40
N TRP A 9 4.80 16.28 14.74
CA TRP A 9 3.80 15.26 14.42
C TRP A 9 2.46 15.51 15.11
N LEU A 10 2.47 15.84 16.41
CA LEU A 10 1.26 16.14 17.17
C LEU A 10 0.52 17.37 16.61
N ASP A 11 1.26 18.37 16.14
CA ASP A 11 0.72 19.60 15.54
C ASP A 11 0.06 19.37 14.15
N LEU A 12 0.31 18.23 13.50
CA LEU A 12 -0.36 17.88 12.25
C LEU A 12 -1.84 17.55 12.45
N GLN A 13 -2.18 16.91 13.58
CA GLN A 13 -3.54 16.56 14.05
C GLN A 13 -4.40 15.71 13.08
N PHE A 14 -4.74 16.21 11.91
CA PHE A 14 -5.69 15.64 10.97
C PHE A 14 -5.05 15.31 9.62
N GLY A 15 -5.29 14.10 9.12
CA GLY A 15 -4.65 13.59 7.89
C GLY A 15 -5.52 12.62 7.10
N LEU A 16 -5.11 12.40 5.84
CA LEU A 16 -5.69 11.41 4.94
C LEU A 16 -4.95 10.09 5.06
N PHE A 17 -5.67 8.98 5.16
CA PHE A 17 -5.09 7.65 4.97
C PHE A 17 -5.64 7.03 3.67
N ILE A 18 -4.76 6.51 2.83
CA ILE A 18 -5.09 5.85 1.57
C ILE A 18 -4.69 4.37 1.64
N HIS A 19 -5.69 3.48 1.61
CA HIS A 19 -5.49 2.07 1.24
C HIS A 19 -5.71 1.93 -0.26
N PHE A 20 -4.65 1.55 -0.97
CA PHE A 20 -4.69 1.35 -2.40
C PHE A 20 -3.77 0.19 -2.81
N GLY A 21 -4.19 -0.59 -3.80
CA GLY A 21 -3.46 -1.77 -4.25
C GLY A 21 -4.28 -2.61 -5.24
N LEU A 22 -3.83 -3.83 -5.55
CA LEU A 22 -4.54 -4.69 -6.51
C LEU A 22 -5.95 -5.04 -6.06
N TYR A 23 -6.18 -5.16 -4.74
CA TYR A 23 -7.49 -5.37 -4.13
C TYR A 23 -8.53 -4.30 -4.48
N SER A 24 -8.09 -3.10 -4.89
CA SER A 24 -8.99 -2.05 -5.36
C SER A 24 -9.69 -2.39 -6.67
N ILE A 25 -9.14 -3.31 -7.49
CA ILE A 25 -9.76 -3.78 -8.74
C ILE A 25 -11.02 -4.62 -8.45
N PRO A 26 -10.96 -5.72 -7.67
CA PRO A 26 -12.15 -6.50 -7.36
C PRO A 26 -13.07 -5.81 -6.35
N GLY A 27 -12.56 -4.90 -5.50
CA GLY A 27 -13.39 -4.08 -4.62
C GLY A 27 -14.28 -4.86 -3.64
N GLY A 28 -13.88 -6.08 -3.26
CA GLY A 28 -14.68 -6.98 -2.41
C GLY A 28 -15.58 -7.97 -3.18
N VAL A 29 -15.56 -7.96 -4.52
CA VAL A 29 -16.31 -8.89 -5.37
C VAL A 29 -15.33 -9.69 -6.22
N TRP A 30 -15.39 -11.02 -6.15
CA TRP A 30 -14.54 -11.91 -6.94
C TRP A 30 -15.37 -12.80 -7.86
N LYS A 31 -15.12 -12.73 -9.17
CA LYS A 31 -15.84 -13.51 -10.20
C LYS A 31 -17.38 -13.40 -10.09
N GLY A 32 -17.88 -12.22 -9.74
CA GLY A 32 -19.31 -11.92 -9.60
C GLY A 32 -19.89 -12.16 -8.20
N GLU A 33 -19.13 -12.79 -7.30
CA GLU A 33 -19.59 -13.13 -5.96
C GLU A 33 -18.99 -12.19 -4.90
N PRO A 34 -19.80 -11.61 -4.00
CA PRO A 34 -19.30 -10.78 -2.93
C PRO A 34 -18.55 -11.63 -1.88
N ILE A 35 -17.35 -11.20 -1.51
CA ILE A 35 -16.62 -11.77 -0.37
C ILE A 35 -17.17 -11.11 0.90
N THR A 36 -17.94 -11.87 1.67
CA THR A 36 -18.69 -11.37 2.83
C THR A 36 -17.92 -11.45 4.15
N ARG A 37 -16.69 -11.96 4.12
CA ARG A 37 -15.81 -12.10 5.28
C ARG A 37 -14.66 -11.11 5.20
N GLY A 38 -14.35 -10.50 6.34
CA GLY A 38 -13.20 -9.63 6.49
C GLY A 38 -13.36 -8.33 5.69
N TYR A 39 -12.24 -7.76 5.30
CA TYR A 39 -12.19 -6.48 4.61
C TYR A 39 -11.73 -6.66 3.16
N SER A 40 -12.16 -5.76 2.26
CA SER A 40 -11.88 -5.85 0.82
C SER A 40 -10.39 -5.81 0.49
N GLU A 41 -9.56 -5.10 1.26
CA GLU A 41 -8.10 -5.06 1.05
C GLU A 41 -7.38 -6.37 1.41
N GLN A 42 -8.11 -7.29 2.04
CA GLN A 42 -7.65 -8.62 2.42
C GLN A 42 -8.36 -9.72 1.63
N ILE A 43 -8.98 -9.36 0.50
CA ILE A 43 -9.78 -10.28 -0.33
C ILE A 43 -8.99 -11.53 -0.75
N LEU A 44 -7.67 -11.40 -1.00
CA LEU A 44 -6.79 -12.52 -1.33
C LEU A 44 -6.89 -13.65 -0.29
N SER A 45 -6.77 -13.30 1.00
CA SER A 45 -6.85 -14.24 2.11
C SER A 45 -8.30 -14.64 2.43
N HIS A 46 -9.21 -13.67 2.63
CA HIS A 46 -10.58 -13.98 3.08
C HIS A 46 -11.46 -14.64 2.03
N GLY A 47 -11.20 -14.37 0.75
CA GLY A 47 -11.90 -14.99 -0.37
C GLY A 47 -11.24 -16.29 -0.85
N TYR A 48 -10.10 -16.69 -0.25
CA TYR A 48 -9.32 -17.86 -0.68
C TYR A 48 -9.00 -17.83 -2.19
N LEU A 49 -8.59 -16.66 -2.68
CA LEU A 49 -8.31 -16.46 -4.09
C LEU A 49 -7.04 -17.24 -4.46
N PRO A 50 -6.99 -17.88 -5.65
CA PRO A 50 -5.74 -18.42 -6.16
C PRO A 50 -4.71 -17.31 -6.33
N GLN A 51 -3.52 -17.49 -5.75
CA GLN A 51 -2.43 -16.52 -5.78
C GLN A 51 -2.13 -16.03 -7.22
N ALA A 52 -2.02 -16.95 -8.17
CA ALA A 52 -1.76 -16.63 -9.57
C ALA A 52 -2.88 -15.81 -10.24
N ASP A 53 -4.16 -16.06 -9.90
CA ASP A 53 -5.27 -15.28 -10.43
C ASP A 53 -5.22 -13.84 -9.87
N TYR A 54 -4.82 -13.68 -8.61
CA TYR A 54 -4.68 -12.37 -7.97
C TYR A 54 -3.48 -11.59 -8.53
N GLU A 55 -2.33 -12.25 -8.72
CA GLU A 55 -1.14 -11.65 -9.34
C GLU A 55 -1.41 -11.17 -10.78
N ALA A 56 -2.26 -11.89 -11.52
CA ALA A 56 -2.67 -11.49 -12.87
C ALA A 56 -3.40 -10.13 -12.91
N LEU A 57 -3.90 -9.62 -11.77
CA LEU A 57 -4.48 -8.27 -11.68
C LEU A 57 -3.45 -7.17 -11.98
N THR A 58 -2.14 -7.43 -11.85
CA THR A 58 -1.08 -6.49 -12.24
C THR A 58 -1.18 -6.04 -13.70
N ALA A 59 -1.65 -6.91 -14.59
CA ALA A 59 -1.89 -6.60 -16.00
C ALA A 59 -3.12 -5.70 -16.24
N GLN A 60 -4.02 -5.61 -15.26
CA GLN A 60 -5.23 -4.77 -15.28
C GLN A 60 -5.10 -3.51 -14.44
N PHE A 61 -4.06 -3.42 -13.60
CA PHE A 61 -3.81 -2.30 -12.69
C PHE A 61 -3.31 -1.07 -13.47
N SER A 62 -4.22 -0.45 -14.22
CA SER A 62 -4.03 0.78 -14.98
C SER A 62 -4.69 1.96 -14.27
N LEU A 63 -4.07 3.14 -14.35
CA LEU A 63 -4.49 4.33 -13.60
C LEU A 63 -4.64 5.56 -14.52
N PRO A 64 -5.60 5.55 -15.47
CA PRO A 64 -5.76 6.65 -16.42
C PRO A 64 -6.13 7.98 -15.76
N ASP A 65 -6.90 7.91 -14.66
CA ASP A 65 -7.42 9.08 -13.95
C ASP A 65 -6.64 9.40 -12.66
N PHE A 66 -5.47 8.78 -12.46
CA PHE A 66 -4.66 9.06 -11.29
C PHE A 66 -4.01 10.44 -11.40
N ASP A 67 -4.47 11.35 -10.54
CA ASP A 67 -3.98 12.71 -10.42
C ASP A 67 -3.52 12.97 -8.96
N PRO A 68 -2.21 12.91 -8.66
CA PRO A 68 -1.71 13.18 -7.31
C PRO A 68 -2.01 14.63 -6.88
N HIS A 69 -2.02 15.59 -7.81
CA HIS A 69 -2.33 16.98 -7.49
C HIS A 69 -3.78 17.10 -7.01
N HIS A 70 -4.73 16.44 -7.69
CA HIS A 70 -6.12 16.43 -7.26
C HIS A 70 -6.30 15.80 -5.87
N ILE A 71 -5.63 14.67 -5.59
CA ILE A 71 -5.71 13.98 -4.31
C ILE A 71 -5.19 14.88 -3.17
N VAL A 72 -3.96 15.40 -3.31
CA VAL A 72 -3.32 16.23 -2.29
C VAL A 72 -4.06 17.55 -2.11
N ALA A 73 -4.51 18.18 -3.20
CA ALA A 73 -5.30 19.42 -3.13
C ALA A 73 -6.63 19.19 -2.43
N THR A 74 -7.26 18.02 -2.61
CA THR A 74 -8.51 17.66 -1.93
C THR A 74 -8.28 17.48 -0.43
N ALA A 75 -7.23 16.76 -0.02
CA ALA A 75 -6.85 16.65 1.39
C ALA A 75 -6.58 18.02 2.02
N LYS A 76 -5.82 18.88 1.32
CA LYS A 76 -5.53 20.25 1.76
C LYS A 76 -6.80 21.09 1.93
N ARG A 77 -7.71 21.06 0.95
CA ARG A 77 -9.00 21.80 1.03
C ARG A 77 -9.87 21.30 2.17
N ALA A 78 -9.78 20.02 2.53
CA ALA A 78 -10.47 19.45 3.69
C ALA A 78 -9.81 19.83 5.05
N GLY A 79 -8.67 20.55 5.04
CA GLY A 79 -7.96 20.95 6.25
C GLY A 79 -6.97 19.90 6.78
N MET A 80 -6.70 18.83 6.02
CA MET A 80 -5.72 17.81 6.39
C MET A 80 -4.29 18.36 6.21
N ARG A 81 -3.41 17.99 7.13
CA ARG A 81 -2.00 18.43 7.16
C ARG A 81 -1.02 17.37 6.75
N TYR A 82 -1.46 16.12 6.65
CA TYR A 82 -0.64 15.00 6.21
C TYR A 82 -1.41 13.96 5.43
N LEU A 83 -0.69 13.16 4.67
CA LEU A 83 -1.20 12.02 3.90
C LEU A 83 -0.35 10.79 4.19
N VAL A 84 -1.01 9.65 4.45
CA VAL A 84 -0.39 8.33 4.59
C VAL A 84 -0.94 7.41 3.52
N ILE A 85 -0.08 6.66 2.82
CA ILE A 85 -0.49 5.65 1.85
C ILE A 85 0.15 4.29 2.15
N THR A 86 -0.58 3.21 1.85
CA THR A 86 -0.03 1.85 1.80
C THR A 86 1.04 1.72 0.73
N THR A 87 2.32 1.73 1.09
CA THR A 87 3.42 1.46 0.15
C THR A 87 3.51 -0.01 -0.21
N LYS A 88 3.15 -0.88 0.76
CA LYS A 88 2.91 -2.32 0.60
C LYS A 88 1.82 -2.75 1.60
N HIS A 89 0.79 -3.46 1.15
CA HIS A 89 -0.21 -4.09 2.02
C HIS A 89 0.09 -5.58 2.24
N HIS A 90 -0.77 -6.32 2.93
CA HIS A 90 -0.59 -7.75 3.20
C HIS A 90 -0.45 -8.59 1.93
N ASP A 91 -1.01 -8.17 0.81
CA ASP A 91 -0.90 -8.88 -0.47
C ASP A 91 0.50 -8.85 -1.08
N GLY A 92 1.42 -8.06 -0.52
CA GLY A 92 2.82 -7.99 -0.96
C GLY A 92 3.07 -7.08 -2.16
N PHE A 93 2.03 -6.46 -2.75
CA PHE A 93 2.19 -5.62 -3.94
C PHE A 93 2.77 -4.25 -3.56
N CYS A 94 3.95 -3.92 -4.08
CA CYS A 94 4.62 -2.66 -3.80
C CYS A 94 4.13 -1.52 -4.72
N LEU A 95 3.74 -0.38 -4.16
CA LEU A 95 3.33 0.82 -4.91
C LEU A 95 4.51 1.77 -5.27
N PHE A 96 5.74 1.31 -5.07
CA PHE A 96 6.98 2.07 -5.27
C PHE A 96 8.00 1.21 -6.04
N ASP A 97 9.02 1.86 -6.62
CA ASP A 97 10.04 1.16 -7.40
C ASP A 97 11.11 0.48 -6.54
N THR A 98 10.80 -0.72 -6.04
CA THR A 98 11.75 -1.54 -5.25
C THR A 98 12.66 -2.41 -6.12
N ALA A 99 13.91 -2.63 -5.71
CA ALA A 99 14.79 -3.60 -6.39
C ALA A 99 14.56 -5.05 -5.91
N THR A 100 13.74 -5.26 -4.89
CA THR A 100 13.61 -6.55 -4.18
C THR A 100 12.61 -7.52 -4.79
N THR A 101 11.68 -7.04 -5.62
CA THR A 101 10.64 -7.86 -6.26
C THR A 101 10.15 -7.21 -7.56
N ASP A 102 9.72 -8.03 -8.51
CA ASP A 102 9.02 -7.57 -9.71
C ASP A 102 7.53 -7.34 -9.47
N TYR A 103 7.00 -7.74 -8.31
CA TYR A 103 5.61 -7.56 -7.91
C TYR A 103 5.35 -6.14 -7.37
N LYS A 104 5.46 -5.17 -8.29
CA LYS A 104 5.41 -3.73 -8.00
C LYS A 104 4.70 -2.92 -9.09
N SER A 105 4.21 -1.73 -8.75
CA SER A 105 3.44 -0.87 -9.65
C SER A 105 4.23 -0.35 -10.85
N THR A 106 5.55 -0.18 -10.74
CA THR A 106 6.41 0.16 -11.88
C THR A 106 6.52 -0.95 -12.92
N ASN A 107 6.20 -2.20 -12.52
CA ASN A 107 6.13 -3.36 -13.41
C ASN A 107 4.70 -3.71 -13.86
N ALA A 108 3.68 -3.15 -13.22
CA ALA A 108 2.27 -3.34 -13.57
C ALA A 108 1.84 -2.49 -14.79
N ALA A 109 0.58 -2.64 -15.21
CA ALA A 109 0.05 -1.90 -16.36
C ALA A 109 0.14 -0.37 -16.23
N CYS A 110 0.10 0.18 -15.01
CA CYS A 110 0.24 1.61 -14.78
C CYS A 110 1.67 2.15 -14.99
N ARG A 111 2.71 1.30 -14.85
CA ARG A 111 4.13 1.67 -14.98
C ARG A 111 4.52 2.94 -14.21
N ARG A 112 4.03 3.06 -12.97
CA ARG A 112 4.17 4.27 -12.14
C ARG A 112 4.69 3.96 -10.74
N ASP A 113 5.50 4.88 -10.23
CA ASP A 113 5.85 4.94 -8.81
C ASP A 113 4.86 5.88 -8.09
N ILE A 114 3.83 5.27 -7.50
CA ILE A 114 2.68 6.00 -6.92
C ILE A 114 3.09 6.69 -5.62
N VAL A 115 3.96 6.05 -4.84
CA VAL A 115 4.49 6.61 -3.59
C VAL A 115 5.32 7.85 -3.87
N LYS A 116 6.20 7.80 -4.88
CA LYS A 116 6.98 8.95 -5.32
C LYS A 116 6.07 10.08 -5.81
N ASP A 117 5.11 9.78 -6.69
CA ASP A 117 4.18 10.79 -7.25
C ASP A 117 3.42 11.54 -6.13
N LEU A 118 2.91 10.83 -5.12
CA LEU A 118 2.19 11.44 -4.00
C LEU A 118 3.12 12.17 -3.02
N SER A 119 4.31 11.65 -2.73
CA SER A 119 5.26 12.29 -1.81
C SER A 119 5.80 13.61 -2.39
N ASP A 120 6.12 13.63 -3.69
CA ASP A 120 6.53 14.83 -4.42
C ASP A 120 5.42 15.88 -4.37
N GLU A 121 4.17 15.46 -4.59
CA GLU A 121 3.04 16.39 -4.62
C GLU A 121 2.65 16.92 -3.24
N CYS A 122 2.70 16.09 -2.19
CA CYS A 122 2.55 16.54 -0.81
C CYS A 122 3.58 17.62 -0.46
N ARG A 123 4.85 17.42 -0.84
CA ARG A 123 5.91 18.41 -0.65
C ARG A 123 5.64 19.71 -1.40
N LYS A 124 5.14 19.67 -2.64
CA LYS A 124 4.78 20.89 -3.39
C LYS A 124 3.64 21.66 -2.71
N GLN A 125 2.65 20.96 -2.16
CA GLN A 125 1.47 21.61 -1.58
C GLN A 125 1.58 21.90 -0.08
N GLY A 126 2.68 21.47 0.57
CA GLY A 126 2.95 21.72 1.99
C GLY A 126 2.21 20.76 2.93
N LEU A 127 1.94 19.53 2.51
CA LEU A 127 1.45 18.46 3.36
C LEU A 127 2.62 17.58 3.80
N ALA A 128 2.63 17.15 5.06
CA ALA A 128 3.53 16.10 5.49
C ALA A 128 3.13 14.77 4.84
N PHE A 129 4.11 13.91 4.57
CA PHE A 129 3.90 12.62 3.93
C PHE A 129 4.37 11.51 4.87
N GLY A 130 3.54 10.48 5.02
CA GLY A 130 3.85 9.27 5.77
C GLY A 130 3.58 8.04 4.93
N ILE A 131 4.13 6.92 5.39
CA ILE A 131 3.99 5.62 4.72
C ILE A 131 3.37 4.62 5.69
N TYR A 132 2.47 3.79 5.17
CA TYR A 132 2.13 2.51 5.78
C TYR A 132 2.90 1.43 5.05
N PHE A 133 3.54 0.55 5.82
CA PHE A 133 4.25 -0.60 5.28
C PHE A 133 3.83 -1.85 6.04
N SER A 134 3.28 -2.83 5.34
CA SER A 134 2.95 -4.10 5.96
C SER A 134 4.19 -4.96 6.14
N TRP A 135 4.36 -5.44 7.37
CA TRP A 135 5.34 -6.49 7.65
C TRP A 135 4.85 -7.88 7.23
N ILE A 136 3.55 -8.05 7.05
CA ILE A 136 2.96 -9.27 6.48
C ILE A 136 3.04 -9.16 4.95
N ASP A 137 3.38 -10.27 4.30
CA ASP A 137 3.57 -10.33 2.85
C ASP A 137 3.16 -11.72 2.36
N TRP A 138 1.92 -11.83 1.88
CA TRP A 138 1.34 -13.07 1.37
C TRP A 138 1.92 -13.52 0.03
N HIS A 139 2.69 -12.66 -0.65
CA HIS A 139 3.43 -13.00 -1.85
C HIS A 139 4.82 -13.59 -1.52
N PHE A 140 5.36 -13.32 -0.34
CA PHE A 140 6.64 -13.89 0.07
C PHE A 140 6.52 -15.38 0.40
N SER A 141 7.27 -16.23 -0.30
CA SER A 141 7.14 -17.70 -0.22
C SER A 141 7.36 -18.29 1.18
N GLU A 142 8.12 -17.62 2.04
CA GLU A 142 8.37 -18.06 3.42
C GLU A 142 7.38 -17.47 4.45
N ALA A 143 6.36 -16.72 4.01
CA ALA A 143 5.36 -16.11 4.90
C ALA A 143 4.20 -17.04 5.29
N MET A 144 4.39 -18.36 5.18
CA MET A 144 3.36 -19.36 5.44
C MET A 144 3.37 -19.86 6.90
N PRO A 145 2.21 -20.27 7.46
CA PRO A 145 0.87 -20.18 6.87
C PRO A 145 0.27 -18.77 6.98
N ILE A 146 -0.54 -18.40 5.98
CA ILE A 146 -1.34 -17.16 6.03
C ILE A 146 -2.36 -17.26 7.17
N SER A 147 -2.35 -16.27 8.06
CA SER A 147 -3.29 -16.18 9.17
C SER A 147 -4.57 -15.48 8.75
N SER A 148 -5.70 -15.84 9.36
CA SER A 148 -6.96 -15.14 9.15
C SER A 148 -7.20 -13.94 10.09
N HIS A 149 -6.20 -13.57 10.90
CA HIS A 149 -6.29 -12.50 11.92
C HIS A 149 -5.04 -11.60 11.94
N ASN A 150 -4.40 -11.38 10.77
CA ASN A 150 -3.23 -10.49 10.60
C ASN A 150 -2.14 -10.73 11.65
N SER A 151 -1.85 -12.00 11.92
CA SER A 151 -0.89 -12.48 12.93
C SER A 151 0.07 -13.50 12.31
N ASP A 152 0.48 -13.23 11.08
CA ASP A 152 1.32 -14.11 10.27
C ASP A 152 2.76 -14.13 10.82
N PRO A 153 3.44 -15.29 10.87
CA PRO A 153 4.83 -15.36 11.29
C PRO A 153 5.75 -14.53 10.39
N ILE A 154 6.64 -13.76 11.00
CA ILE A 154 7.70 -13.04 10.28
C ILE A 154 9.04 -13.74 10.54
N PRO A 155 9.45 -14.70 9.70
CA PRO A 155 10.76 -15.34 9.85
C PRO A 155 11.90 -14.35 9.56
N PRO A 156 13.14 -14.65 9.99
CA PRO A 156 14.29 -13.76 9.77
C PRO A 156 14.54 -13.38 8.29
N SER A 157 14.23 -14.27 7.34
CA SER A 157 14.28 -14.00 5.90
C SER A 157 13.28 -12.92 5.47
N HIS A 158 12.03 -13.04 5.93
CA HIS A 158 10.99 -12.06 5.70
C HIS A 158 11.35 -10.70 6.34
N GLN A 159 11.89 -10.71 7.56
CA GLN A 159 12.40 -9.49 8.20
C GLN A 159 13.50 -8.81 7.37
N ARG A 160 14.44 -9.58 6.79
CA ARG A 160 15.49 -9.02 5.92
C ARG A 160 14.90 -8.37 4.67
N LEU A 161 13.90 -9.00 4.03
CA LEU A 161 13.19 -8.43 2.90
C LEU A 161 12.51 -7.11 3.28
N ASN A 162 11.76 -7.09 4.39
CA ASN A 162 11.07 -5.90 4.88
C ASN A 162 12.05 -4.76 5.18
N ILE A 163 13.20 -5.05 5.81
CA ILE A 163 14.24 -4.05 6.07
C ILE A 163 14.84 -3.52 4.76
N ALA A 164 15.10 -4.38 3.78
CA ALA A 164 15.62 -3.97 2.48
C ALA A 164 14.66 -3.00 1.77
N GLN A 165 13.36 -3.36 1.72
CA GLN A 165 12.31 -2.51 1.14
C GLN A 165 12.15 -1.18 1.90
N LEU A 166 12.18 -1.20 3.24
CA LEU A 166 12.10 0.02 4.06
C LEU A 166 13.32 0.94 3.91
N THR A 167 14.47 0.43 3.46
CA THR A 167 15.67 1.24 3.22
C THR A 167 15.61 1.97 1.87
N GLU A 168 14.76 1.51 0.96
CA GLU A 168 14.54 2.13 -0.36
C GLU A 168 13.48 3.25 -0.32
N LEU A 169 12.65 3.31 0.73
CA LEU A 169 11.60 4.30 0.97
C LEU A 169 12.12 5.53 1.75
#